data_AF-A0A0S8L4J5-F1
#
_entry.id   AF-A0A0S8L4J5-F1
#
_cell.length_a   1.000
_cell.length_b   1.000
_cell.length_c   1.000
_cell.angle_alpha   90.00
_cell.angle_beta   90.00
_cell.angle_gamma   90.00
#
_symmetry.space_group_name_H-M   'P 1'
#
loop_
_entity.id
_entity.type
_entity.pdbx_description
1 polymer ?
#
loop_
_entity_poly.entity_id
_entity_poly.type
_entity_poly.pdbx_seq_one_letter_code
_entity_poly.pdbx_strand_id
1 'polypeptide(L)'
;MTAQKNFRSDSFVSGLAIKAPCQHLATTPITLSGEYFPYSVGDRVLVTAQADPIQNGIWVCETSAWQRAGDFDGNRDLVGGTLVPVDDGAGALVLYQLDGAIAEILEPDVDALTFTLYLVGSGGGGGDDLQAVTTVGNTTDQGIVIQTGASLIIQTPDNLDTITFRVNDTEQPFPFLEVLGSAAVEVMRFNEPFWSTGNGIFISGVGTRRFAFYGYGDAIEGSIAQDGSSNITVTALGDFEIITGGNINLNSYPILDFTIKQQTVIANGGGITINYALGQSVWLIVNQDIPSITFSNLPISGELAQMEIEVLMNGPQRTITWPVSFEWPGGNALPDPAPNDTALLAIRSRDGGSTWLATFAEAFA
;
A
#
# COMPACT_ATOMS: atom_id res chain seq x y z
N MET A 1 55.33 64.94 -21.02
CA MET A 1 55.49 64.55 -19.61
C MET A 1 54.24 63.79 -19.22
N THR A 2 54.31 62.46 -19.15
CA THR A 2 53.19 61.64 -18.69
C THR A 2 53.25 61.62 -17.17
N ALA A 3 52.25 62.20 -16.51
CA ALA A 3 52.20 62.23 -15.05
C ALA A 3 52.23 60.80 -14.52
N GLN A 4 53.24 60.48 -13.70
CA GLN A 4 53.31 59.22 -12.97
C GLN A 4 52.14 59.19 -11.98
N LYS A 5 51.13 58.36 -12.27
CA LYS A 5 50.00 58.14 -11.38
C LYS A 5 50.54 57.50 -10.10
N ASN A 6 50.47 58.24 -8.99
CA ASN A 6 51.09 57.83 -7.74
C ASN A 6 50.09 56.94 -6.98
N PHE A 7 50.13 55.62 -7.18
CA PHE A 7 49.17 54.66 -6.59
C PHE A 7 49.11 54.66 -5.05
N ARG A 8 50.02 55.38 -4.37
CA ARG A 8 49.95 55.59 -2.93
C ARG A 8 48.81 56.51 -2.49
N SER A 9 48.34 57.44 -3.34
CA SER A 9 47.13 58.22 -3.02
C SER A 9 45.87 57.39 -3.20
N ASP A 10 45.82 56.56 -4.24
CA ASP A 10 44.68 55.64 -4.48
C ASP A 10 44.64 54.53 -3.41
N SER A 11 45.79 54.15 -2.85
CA SER A 11 45.91 53.21 -1.72
C SER A 11 45.65 53.84 -0.35
N PHE A 12 45.74 55.17 -0.19
CA PHE A 12 45.32 55.87 1.03
C PHE A 12 43.80 56.00 1.11
N VAL A 13 43.09 55.94 -0.03
CA VAL A 13 41.63 55.86 -0.15
C VAL A 13 41.12 54.39 -0.07
N SER A 14 42.01 53.41 0.16
CA SER A 14 41.70 51.97 0.11
C SER A 14 40.80 51.44 1.24
N GLY A 15 40.43 52.25 2.23
CA GLY A 15 39.52 51.86 3.32
C GLY A 15 38.04 51.81 2.95
N LEU A 16 37.67 52.15 1.72
CA LEU A 16 36.26 52.28 1.29
C LEU A 16 35.54 50.93 1.24
N ALA A 17 36.25 49.89 0.77
CA ALA A 17 35.68 48.56 0.58
C ALA A 17 35.69 47.71 1.86
N ILE A 18 36.80 47.73 2.60
CA ILE A 18 36.97 46.95 3.83
C ILE A 18 37.71 47.81 4.86
N LYS A 19 37.17 47.87 6.08
CA LYS A 19 37.73 48.63 7.22
C LYS A 19 38.80 47.85 7.98
N ALA A 20 39.58 48.58 8.78
CA ALA A 20 40.46 47.92 9.73
C ALA A 20 39.62 47.11 10.75
N PRO A 21 40.07 45.91 11.16
CA PRO A 21 39.30 45.05 12.05
C PRO A 21 38.90 45.72 13.36
N CYS A 22 37.75 45.34 13.89
CA CYS A 22 37.29 45.71 15.23
C CYS A 22 37.54 44.56 16.22
N GLN A 23 38.04 44.87 17.41
CA GLN A 23 38.25 43.89 18.48
C GLN A 23 36.93 43.45 19.10
N HIS A 24 35.89 44.30 19.02
CA HIS A 24 34.62 44.00 19.64
C HIS A 24 33.44 44.41 18.78
N LEU A 25 32.32 43.72 19.02
CA LEU A 25 31.01 44.00 18.45
C LEU A 25 30.03 44.38 19.56
N ALA A 26 29.28 45.45 19.36
CA ALA A 26 28.12 45.82 20.18
C ALA A 26 26.85 45.68 19.34
N THR A 27 26.03 44.67 19.68
CA THR A 27 24.72 44.40 19.08
C THR A 27 23.55 44.93 19.91
N THR A 28 23.85 45.70 20.96
CA THR A 28 22.87 46.41 21.79
C THR A 28 23.38 47.84 22.06
N PRO A 29 22.50 48.78 22.46
CA PRO A 29 22.93 50.14 22.76
C PRO A 29 23.96 50.18 23.90
N ILE A 30 25.05 50.93 23.69
CA ILE A 30 26.11 51.14 24.69
C ILE A 30 26.35 52.64 24.91
N THR A 31 26.88 53.01 26.07
CA THR A 31 27.32 54.39 26.31
C THR A 31 28.64 54.65 25.59
N LEU A 32 28.66 55.62 24.67
CA LEU A 32 29.85 55.99 23.88
C LEU A 32 30.77 56.97 24.63
N SER A 33 31.05 56.69 25.90
CA SER A 33 31.96 57.50 26.72
C SER A 33 32.45 56.72 27.95
N GLY A 34 33.69 56.98 28.36
CA GLY A 34 34.32 56.33 29.49
C GLY A 34 34.77 54.90 29.17
N GLU A 35 35.67 54.37 29.97
CA GLU A 35 36.06 52.96 29.86
C GLU A 35 34.96 52.07 30.47
N TYR A 36 34.62 50.98 29.78
CA TYR A 36 33.58 50.05 30.22
C TYR A 36 33.95 48.63 29.81
N PHE A 37 34.02 47.70 30.77
CA PHE A 37 34.27 46.28 30.49
C PHE A 37 33.17 45.69 29.61
N PRO A 38 33.48 45.03 28.47
CA PRO A 38 34.78 44.43 28.15
C PRO A 38 35.75 45.29 27.31
N TYR A 39 35.43 46.56 27.02
CA TYR A 39 36.21 47.45 26.16
C TYR A 39 37.30 48.21 26.94
N SER A 40 38.53 48.16 26.46
CA SER A 40 39.66 48.94 26.96
C SER A 40 39.95 50.16 26.08
N VAL A 41 40.59 51.19 26.65
CA VAL A 41 40.96 52.40 25.91
C VAL A 41 41.83 52.04 24.70
N GLY A 42 41.45 52.54 23.53
CA GLY A 42 42.08 52.25 22.24
C GLY A 42 41.47 51.10 21.45
N ASP A 43 40.55 50.32 22.03
CA ASP A 43 39.87 49.25 21.31
C ASP A 43 38.92 49.82 20.25
N ARG A 44 38.90 49.19 19.07
CA ARG A 44 37.93 49.48 18.01
C ARG A 44 36.71 48.60 18.20
N VAL A 45 35.56 49.25 18.35
CA VAL A 45 34.28 48.61 18.60
C VAL A 45 33.35 48.92 17.44
N LEU A 46 32.87 47.89 16.75
CA LEU A 46 31.77 48.03 15.79
C LEU A 46 30.46 48.06 16.56
N VAL A 47 29.71 49.15 16.45
CA VAL A 47 28.42 49.35 17.10
C VAL A 47 27.32 49.31 16.05
N THR A 48 26.38 48.39 16.22
CA THR A 48 25.37 48.08 15.18
C THR A 48 23.92 48.36 15.60
N ALA A 49 23.69 48.64 16.88
CA ALA A 49 22.33 48.73 17.44
C ALA A 49 22.18 49.83 18.50
N GLN A 50 22.72 51.03 18.27
CA GLN A 50 22.37 52.21 19.06
C GLN A 50 20.88 52.55 18.92
N ALA A 51 20.35 53.24 19.92
CA ALA A 51 18.97 53.73 19.87
C ALA A 51 18.76 54.76 18.76
N ASP A 52 19.77 55.59 18.50
CA ASP A 52 19.86 56.43 17.30
C ASP A 52 20.80 55.76 16.28
N PRO A 53 20.29 55.25 15.14
CA PRO A 53 21.10 54.60 14.12
C PRO A 53 22.20 55.48 13.52
N ILE A 54 22.10 56.80 13.65
CA ILE A 54 23.16 57.72 13.22
C ILE A 54 24.46 57.48 14.02
N GLN A 55 24.33 57.02 15.27
CA GLN A 55 25.47 56.72 16.15
C GLN A 55 26.07 55.33 15.92
N ASN A 56 25.47 54.49 15.07
CA ASN A 56 26.07 53.21 14.68
C ASN A 56 27.35 53.44 13.87
N GLY A 57 28.28 52.50 13.90
CA GLY A 57 29.54 52.56 13.18
C GLY A 57 30.74 52.14 14.03
N ILE A 58 31.95 52.50 13.59
CA ILE A 58 33.18 52.10 14.27
C ILE A 58 33.64 53.20 15.22
N TRP A 59 33.78 52.83 16.49
CA TRP A 59 34.22 53.73 17.56
C TRP A 59 35.54 53.25 18.15
N VAL A 60 36.36 54.19 18.62
CA VAL A 60 37.55 53.93 19.43
C VAL A 60 37.21 54.25 20.88
N CYS A 61 37.35 53.26 21.75
CA CYS A 61 37.09 53.39 23.18
C CYS A 61 38.05 54.39 23.82
N GLU A 62 37.53 55.32 24.62
CA GLU A 62 38.29 56.39 25.27
C GLU A 62 37.84 56.60 26.71
N THR A 63 38.71 57.18 27.55
CA THR A 63 38.37 57.57 28.93
C THR A 63 37.35 58.71 29.01
N SER A 64 37.20 59.46 27.92
CA SER A 64 36.22 60.54 27.76
C SER A 64 35.16 60.14 26.73
N ALA A 65 34.58 61.07 25.98
CA ALA A 65 33.71 60.70 24.87
C ALA A 65 34.52 59.84 23.87
N TRP A 66 33.94 58.71 23.46
CA TRP A 66 34.54 57.87 22.43
C TRP A 66 34.58 58.64 21.11
N GLN A 67 35.58 58.33 20.28
CA GLN A 67 35.74 58.99 18.98
C GLN A 67 35.40 58.02 17.86
N ARG A 68 34.91 58.55 16.73
CA ARG A 68 34.85 57.77 15.49
C ARG A 68 36.24 57.27 15.15
N ALA A 69 36.32 56.05 14.65
CA ALA A 69 37.58 55.57 14.10
C ALA A 69 38.00 56.44 12.90
N GLY A 70 39.28 56.75 12.77
CA GLY A 70 39.78 57.65 11.72
C GLY A 70 39.68 57.12 10.28
N ASP A 71 39.21 55.88 10.09
CA ASP A 71 38.80 55.33 8.80
C ASP A 71 37.27 55.28 8.66
N PHE A 72 36.52 55.95 9.53
CA PHE A 72 35.06 55.96 9.63
C PHE A 72 34.57 57.30 10.24
N ASP A 73 35.19 58.43 9.90
CA ASP A 73 34.91 59.73 10.53
C ASP A 73 34.49 60.84 9.54
N GLY A 74 34.41 60.55 8.23
CA GLY A 74 33.98 61.53 7.22
C GLY A 74 33.12 60.99 6.07
N ASN A 75 32.52 61.93 5.34
CA ASN A 75 31.58 61.77 4.21
C ASN A 75 32.14 61.04 2.96
N ARG A 76 33.31 60.41 3.03
CA ARG A 76 33.86 59.62 1.92
C ARG A 76 34.52 58.33 2.38
N ASP A 77 34.40 58.02 3.66
CA ASP A 77 35.09 56.86 4.19
C ASP A 77 34.27 55.60 3.92
N LEU A 78 32.95 55.68 3.92
CA LEU A 78 32.06 54.52 3.77
C LEU A 78 31.09 54.73 2.61
N VAL A 79 30.68 53.60 2.06
CA VAL A 79 29.60 53.51 1.10
C VAL A 79 28.72 52.31 1.42
N GLY A 80 27.50 52.29 0.88
CA GLY A 80 26.69 51.07 0.88
C GLY A 80 27.51 49.89 0.33
N GLY A 81 27.64 48.85 1.14
CA GLY A 81 28.46 47.66 0.88
C GLY A 81 29.86 47.64 1.51
N THR A 82 30.28 48.68 2.24
CA THR A 82 31.53 48.65 3.02
C THR A 82 31.52 47.48 4.02
N LEU A 83 32.59 46.68 4.03
CA LEU A 83 32.74 45.55 4.95
C LEU A 83 33.57 45.94 6.19
N VAL A 84 33.16 45.43 7.35
CA VAL A 84 33.84 45.61 8.64
C VAL A 84 34.14 44.24 9.23
N PRO A 85 35.41 43.81 9.22
CA PRO A 85 35.82 42.62 9.95
C PRO A 85 35.75 42.88 11.46
N VAL A 86 35.21 41.94 12.23
CA VAL A 86 35.12 42.04 13.69
C VAL A 86 35.32 40.67 14.34
N ASP A 87 35.95 40.64 15.50
CA ASP A 87 35.99 39.44 16.34
C ASP A 87 34.58 39.17 16.91
N ASP A 88 34.09 37.94 16.78
CA ASP A 88 32.81 37.53 17.34
C ASP A 88 32.82 37.38 18.88
N GLY A 89 33.99 37.55 19.50
CA GLY A 89 34.18 37.37 20.94
C GLY A 89 34.43 35.91 21.34
N ALA A 90 34.39 34.99 20.37
CA ALA A 90 34.79 33.58 20.49
C ALA A 90 36.12 33.30 19.77
N GLY A 91 36.79 34.33 19.24
CA GLY A 91 38.07 34.24 18.55
C GLY A 91 37.94 33.93 17.07
N ALA A 92 36.75 34.08 16.48
CA ALA A 92 36.54 33.99 15.03
C ALA A 92 36.33 35.37 14.42
N LEU A 93 36.78 35.53 13.17
CA LEU A 93 36.57 36.77 12.41
C LEU A 93 35.26 36.70 11.64
N VAL A 94 34.29 37.52 11.99
CA VAL A 94 33.05 37.71 11.21
C VAL A 94 33.14 39.00 10.38
N LEU A 95 32.37 39.11 9.31
CA LEU A 95 32.26 40.33 8.50
C LEU A 95 30.84 40.88 8.58
N TYR A 96 30.73 42.15 8.96
CA TYR A 96 29.52 42.94 8.80
C TYR A 96 29.61 43.77 7.53
N GLN A 97 28.48 43.99 6.87
CA GLN A 97 28.34 44.87 5.73
C GLN A 97 27.49 46.07 6.13
N LEU A 98 27.91 47.26 5.75
CA LEU A 98 27.07 48.46 5.83
C LEU A 98 25.98 48.37 4.75
N ASP A 99 24.73 48.44 5.16
CA ASP A 99 23.58 48.42 4.27
C ASP A 99 23.45 49.73 3.49
N GLY A 100 22.86 49.67 2.30
CA GLY A 100 22.69 50.81 1.40
C GLY A 100 22.82 50.38 -0.06
N ALA A 101 22.51 51.28 -1.00
CA ALA A 101 22.78 50.97 -2.41
C ALA A 101 24.30 50.87 -2.64
N ILE A 102 24.74 49.95 -3.50
CA ILE A 102 26.17 49.73 -3.75
C ILE A 102 26.82 51.04 -4.18
N ALA A 103 27.90 51.42 -3.48
CA ALA A 103 28.66 52.65 -3.70
C ALA A 103 27.91 53.97 -3.41
N GLU A 104 26.75 53.92 -2.74
CA GLU A 104 26.10 55.10 -2.17
C GLU A 104 26.95 55.68 -1.06
N ILE A 105 27.34 56.95 -1.16
CA ILE A 105 28.10 57.64 -0.13
C ILE A 105 27.19 57.87 1.07
N LEU A 106 27.65 57.46 2.24
CA LEU A 106 26.97 57.65 3.53
C LEU A 106 27.90 58.40 4.47
N GLU A 107 27.35 59.29 5.28
CA GLU A 107 28.11 60.15 6.19
C GLU A 107 27.85 59.77 7.66
N PRO A 108 28.91 59.44 8.44
CA PRO A 108 28.78 59.22 9.88
C PRO A 108 28.22 60.48 10.55
N ASP A 109 27.42 60.30 11.59
CA ASP A 109 26.82 61.39 12.37
C ASP A 109 25.77 62.23 11.60
N VAL A 110 25.45 61.85 10.35
CA VAL A 110 24.40 62.47 9.53
C VAL A 110 23.39 61.42 9.07
N ASP A 111 23.86 60.34 8.45
CA ASP A 111 23.02 59.28 7.92
C ASP A 111 22.79 58.16 8.95
N ALA A 112 21.61 57.53 8.88
CA ALA A 112 21.31 56.35 9.69
C ALA A 112 22.08 55.13 9.16
N LEU A 113 22.96 54.56 9.99
CA LEU A 113 23.83 53.46 9.57
C LEU A 113 23.30 52.12 10.09
N THR A 114 23.09 51.18 9.16
CA THR A 114 22.61 49.81 9.48
C THR A 114 23.64 48.80 9.00
N PHE A 115 23.94 47.80 9.82
CA PHE A 115 24.92 46.77 9.50
C PHE A 115 24.28 45.39 9.52
N THR A 116 24.46 44.64 8.44
CA THR A 116 24.03 43.25 8.34
C THR A 116 25.23 42.31 8.45
N LEU A 117 25.08 41.21 9.18
CA LEU A 117 26.07 40.13 9.19
C LEU A 117 26.18 39.52 7.80
N TYR A 118 27.33 39.67 7.15
CA TYR A 118 27.57 39.23 5.78
C TYR A 118 28.21 37.84 5.72
N LEU A 119 29.18 37.58 6.61
CA LEU A 119 29.86 36.30 6.69
C LEU A 119 30.19 35.98 8.14
N VAL A 120 29.89 34.76 8.57
CA VAL A 120 30.44 34.20 9.81
C VAL A 120 31.82 33.61 9.55
N GLY A 121 32.82 34.00 10.36
CA GLY A 121 34.04 33.23 10.47
C GLY A 121 33.71 31.86 11.02
N SER A 122 34.33 30.81 10.51
CA SER A 122 34.04 29.42 10.85
C SER A 122 34.49 29.01 12.27
N GLY A 123 34.33 29.88 13.28
CA GLY A 123 34.67 29.60 14.66
C GLY A 123 33.42 29.41 15.53
N GLY A 124 33.05 28.15 15.75
CA GLY A 124 32.39 27.74 17.00
C GLY A 124 30.88 27.98 17.14
N GLY A 125 30.10 27.07 16.54
CA GLY A 125 28.93 26.48 17.21
C GLY A 125 27.65 27.31 17.29
N GLY A 126 26.68 27.02 16.42
CA GLY A 126 25.32 27.54 16.60
C GLY A 126 24.37 27.31 15.43
N GLY A 127 24.18 26.05 15.04
CA GLY A 127 23.00 25.57 14.31
C GLY A 127 22.71 26.28 12.99
N ASP A 128 23.47 25.96 11.94
CA ASP A 128 22.93 26.08 10.60
C ASP A 128 21.70 25.17 10.51
N ASP A 129 20.52 25.80 10.48
CA ASP A 129 19.32 25.23 9.89
C ASP A 129 19.67 24.69 8.50
N LEU A 130 18.89 23.72 8.04
CA LEU A 130 19.14 22.86 6.88
C LEU A 130 19.03 23.63 5.53
N GLN A 131 19.50 24.87 5.45
CA GLN A 131 19.66 25.59 4.20
C GLN A 131 21.02 25.27 3.58
N ALA A 132 20.94 24.37 2.60
CA ALA A 132 21.92 24.16 1.54
C ALA A 132 23.29 23.58 1.95
N VAL A 133 23.30 22.36 2.50
CA VAL A 133 24.53 21.55 2.55
C VAL A 133 24.50 20.50 1.44
N THR A 134 25.26 20.75 0.38
CA THR A 134 25.46 19.87 -0.80
C THR A 134 26.39 18.68 -0.53
N THR A 135 26.63 18.31 0.72
CA THR A 135 27.55 17.23 1.06
C THR A 135 26.77 16.06 1.66
N VAL A 136 26.82 14.93 0.96
CA VAL A 136 26.24 13.65 1.33
C VAL A 136 26.66 13.27 2.76
N GLY A 137 25.70 13.12 3.68
CA GLY A 137 25.93 12.50 5.00
C GLY A 137 25.80 13.36 6.26
N ASN A 138 24.86 14.33 6.33
CA ASN A 138 24.51 14.96 7.60
C ASN A 138 23.59 14.04 8.43
N THR A 139 23.91 13.84 9.72
CA THR A 139 23.07 13.16 10.71
C THR A 139 22.53 14.17 11.72
N THR A 140 21.22 14.13 12.00
CA THR A 140 20.58 14.94 13.04
C THR A 140 19.99 14.04 14.12
N ASP A 141 20.09 14.47 15.39
CA ASP A 141 19.41 13.84 16.53
C ASP A 141 18.00 14.43 16.77
N GLN A 142 17.61 15.43 15.97
CA GLN A 142 16.30 16.09 16.03
C GLN A 142 15.35 15.54 14.97
N GLY A 143 14.05 15.52 15.27
CA GLY A 143 13.01 15.14 14.31
C GLY A 143 12.92 16.13 13.14
N ILE A 144 12.74 15.63 11.93
CA ILE A 144 12.47 16.47 10.74
C ILE A 144 10.96 16.75 10.69
N VAL A 145 10.57 17.99 11.01
CA VAL A 145 9.15 18.43 10.99
C VAL A 145 8.88 19.27 9.74
N ILE A 146 7.92 18.85 8.92
CA ILE A 146 7.47 19.60 7.73
C ILE A 146 6.20 20.37 8.10
N GLN A 147 6.22 21.70 7.97
CA GLN A 147 5.07 22.54 8.28
C GLN A 147 3.99 22.47 7.18
N THR A 148 2.77 22.91 7.52
CA THR A 148 1.65 22.96 6.56
C THR A 148 2.01 23.78 5.33
N GLY A 149 1.83 23.19 4.14
CA GLY A 149 2.13 23.83 2.86
C GLY A 149 3.58 23.67 2.37
N ALA A 150 4.44 22.99 3.14
CA ALA A 150 5.80 22.64 2.72
C ALA A 150 5.89 21.18 2.25
N SER A 151 6.96 20.86 1.52
CA SER A 151 7.25 19.51 1.01
C SER A 151 8.69 19.12 1.31
N LEU A 152 8.90 17.87 1.76
CA LEU A 152 10.22 17.23 1.75
C LEU A 152 10.40 16.47 0.44
N ILE A 153 11.39 16.87 -0.36
CA ILE A 153 11.73 16.23 -1.63
C ILE A 153 13.09 15.54 -1.44
N ILE A 154 13.11 14.21 -1.58
CA ILE A 154 14.35 13.41 -1.57
C ILE A 154 14.56 12.90 -2.99
N GLN A 155 15.53 13.48 -3.70
CA GLN A 155 15.86 13.11 -5.07
C GLN A 155 17.26 12.51 -5.09
N THR A 156 17.42 11.32 -5.66
CA THR A 156 18.75 10.74 -5.91
C THR A 156 19.28 11.26 -7.24
N PRO A 157 20.56 11.67 -7.32
CA PRO A 157 21.20 11.90 -8.61
C PRO A 157 21.40 10.54 -9.29
N ASP A 158 20.95 10.45 -10.54
CA ASP A 158 21.23 9.38 -11.50
C ASP A 158 20.89 7.93 -11.06
N ASN A 159 19.66 7.48 -11.38
CA ASN A 159 19.26 6.07 -11.57
C ASN A 159 19.70 5.03 -10.51
N LEU A 160 19.87 5.42 -9.24
CA LEU A 160 19.95 4.50 -8.11
C LEU A 160 18.67 4.63 -7.26
N ASP A 161 17.75 3.71 -7.52
CA ASP A 161 16.36 3.63 -7.08
C ASP A 161 16.17 3.21 -5.61
N THR A 162 16.83 3.85 -4.63
CA THR A 162 16.53 3.49 -3.24
C THR A 162 16.63 4.66 -2.25
N ILE A 163 15.47 5.24 -1.93
CA ILE A 163 15.28 6.04 -0.72
C ILE A 163 15.08 5.06 0.43
N THR A 164 16.05 5.00 1.34
CA THR A 164 16.06 4.03 2.44
C THR A 164 15.74 4.71 3.76
N PHE A 165 14.64 4.33 4.39
CA PHE A 165 14.33 4.68 5.79
C PHE A 165 14.79 3.50 6.67
N ARG A 166 15.85 3.69 7.46
CA ARG A 166 16.39 2.69 8.40
C ARG A 166 16.35 3.24 9.82
N VAL A 167 15.93 2.42 10.77
CA VAL A 167 16.15 2.65 12.19
C VAL A 167 17.38 1.85 12.57
N ASN A 168 18.45 2.51 13.01
CA ASN A 168 19.67 1.86 13.50
C ASN A 168 19.53 1.50 14.99
N ASP A 169 18.42 0.87 15.37
CA ASP A 169 18.30 0.24 16.69
C ASP A 169 18.16 -1.28 16.52
N THR A 170 18.73 -2.01 17.46
CA THR A 170 18.80 -3.47 17.43
C THR A 170 17.55 -4.13 18.02
N GLU A 171 16.50 -3.39 18.41
CA GLU A 171 15.45 -3.92 19.29
C GLU A 171 14.00 -3.46 19.02
N GLN A 172 13.64 -2.79 17.91
CA GLN A 172 12.23 -2.45 17.64
C GLN A 172 11.73 -2.85 16.23
N PRO A 173 10.42 -3.15 16.09
CA PRO A 173 9.83 -3.51 14.79
C PRO A 173 9.95 -2.35 13.79
N PHE A 174 10.16 -2.69 12.51
CA PHE A 174 10.35 -1.76 11.39
C PHE A 174 9.43 -0.53 11.46
N PRO A 175 9.93 0.70 11.18
CA PRO A 175 9.06 1.87 11.13
C PRO A 175 8.02 1.68 10.04
N PHE A 176 6.73 1.70 10.39
CA PHE A 176 5.68 1.82 9.39
C PHE A 176 5.47 3.30 9.06
N LEU A 177 5.33 3.60 7.77
CA LEU A 177 5.00 4.93 7.28
C LEU A 177 3.51 5.19 7.53
N GLU A 178 3.17 5.95 8.57
CA GLU A 178 1.79 6.34 8.88
C GLU A 178 1.40 7.57 8.04
N VAL A 179 0.55 7.37 7.03
CA VAL A 179 0.01 8.45 6.19
C VAL A 179 -1.40 8.77 6.64
N LEU A 180 -1.55 9.72 7.55
CA LEU A 180 -2.86 10.16 8.04
C LEU A 180 -3.44 11.24 7.12
N GLY A 181 -4.62 10.97 6.55
CA GLY A 181 -5.51 12.02 6.01
C GLY A 181 -5.26 12.51 4.58
N SER A 182 -4.61 11.73 3.71
CA SER A 182 -4.45 12.07 2.28
C SER A 182 -5.42 11.29 1.37
N ALA A 183 -6.03 11.98 0.40
CA ALA A 183 -6.92 11.38 -0.59
C ALA A 183 -6.19 10.59 -1.71
N ALA A 184 -4.85 10.64 -1.78
CA ALA A 184 -4.07 9.90 -2.76
C ALA A 184 -2.62 9.72 -2.30
N VAL A 185 -2.33 8.58 -1.68
CA VAL A 185 -0.95 8.06 -1.59
C VAL A 185 -0.96 6.66 -2.20
N GLU A 186 -0.40 6.56 -3.40
CA GLU A 186 -0.19 5.32 -4.15
C GLU A 186 1.21 4.80 -3.80
N VAL A 187 1.28 3.74 -2.99
CA VAL A 187 2.54 3.32 -2.34
C VAL A 187 3.40 2.38 -3.20
N MET A 188 2.87 1.70 -4.24
CA MET A 188 3.63 0.67 -4.96
C MET A 188 3.22 0.50 -6.44
N ARG A 189 4.21 0.54 -7.35
CA ARG A 189 4.14 -0.07 -8.70
C ARG A 189 5.14 -1.22 -8.74
N PHE A 190 4.72 -2.43 -9.11
CA PHE A 190 5.60 -3.59 -9.26
C PHE A 190 5.76 -3.92 -10.74
N ASN A 191 7.00 -3.90 -11.24
CA ASN A 191 7.34 -4.41 -12.57
C ASN A 191 7.76 -5.90 -12.55
N GLU A 192 7.79 -6.52 -11.37
CA GLU A 192 8.16 -7.93 -11.16
C GLU A 192 7.31 -8.58 -10.05
N PRO A 193 7.18 -9.93 -10.01
CA PRO A 193 6.31 -10.62 -9.07
C PRO A 193 6.76 -10.45 -7.61
N PHE A 194 5.80 -10.19 -6.72
CA PHE A 194 6.02 -10.06 -5.29
C PHE A 194 5.90 -11.43 -4.59
N TRP A 195 6.94 -11.84 -3.85
CA TRP A 195 6.92 -13.06 -3.03
C TRP A 195 6.79 -12.73 -1.53
N SER A 196 5.90 -13.42 -0.82
CA SER A 196 5.81 -13.39 0.64
C SER A 196 6.03 -14.77 1.23
N THR A 197 6.95 -14.91 2.18
CA THR A 197 7.30 -16.17 2.86
C THR A 197 6.57 -16.37 4.20
N GLY A 198 5.44 -15.69 4.41
CA GLY A 198 4.62 -15.76 5.64
C GLY A 198 3.14 -16.07 5.38
N ASN A 199 2.32 -16.05 6.44
CA ASN A 199 0.87 -16.36 6.41
C ASN A 199 0.05 -15.36 5.58
N GLY A 200 0.10 -15.50 4.26
CA GLY A 200 -0.87 -14.99 3.29
C GLY A 200 -0.79 -13.49 2.99
N ILE A 201 -0.90 -13.18 1.70
CA ILE A 201 -1.12 -11.82 1.19
C ILE A 201 -2.61 -11.49 1.35
N PHE A 202 -2.96 -10.53 2.23
CA PHE A 202 -4.33 -10.02 2.39
C PHE A 202 -4.58 -8.85 1.45
N ILE A 203 -5.45 -9.02 0.44
CA ILE A 203 -5.91 -7.94 -0.45
C ILE A 203 -7.42 -7.78 -0.27
N SER A 204 -7.83 -6.79 0.51
CA SER A 204 -9.25 -6.42 0.70
C SER A 204 -9.56 -5.21 -0.17
N GLY A 205 -10.31 -5.42 -1.25
CA GLY A 205 -10.85 -4.33 -2.07
C GLY A 205 -12.32 -4.11 -1.75
N VAL A 206 -12.67 -2.96 -1.17
CA VAL A 206 -14.05 -2.47 -1.13
C VAL A 206 -14.36 -1.73 -2.42
N GLY A 207 -15.13 -2.37 -3.31
CA GLY A 207 -15.58 -1.82 -4.59
C GLY A 207 -15.46 -2.83 -5.73
N THR A 208 -16.24 -2.65 -6.79
CA THR A 208 -16.40 -3.54 -7.97
C THR A 208 -15.15 -3.70 -8.84
N ARG A 209 -13.96 -3.86 -8.25
CA ARG A 209 -12.69 -4.00 -8.97
C ARG A 209 -12.24 -5.45 -8.96
N ARG A 210 -11.91 -5.96 -10.15
CA ARG A 210 -11.40 -7.32 -10.40
C ARG A 210 -9.96 -7.45 -9.90
N PHE A 211 -9.68 -8.50 -9.14
CA PHE A 211 -8.33 -9.00 -8.88
C PHE A 211 -7.90 -9.88 -10.06
N ALA A 212 -6.87 -9.47 -10.80
CA ALA A 212 -6.40 -10.18 -12.00
C ALA A 212 -4.86 -10.21 -12.03
N PHE A 213 -4.29 -11.39 -12.27
CA PHE A 213 -2.89 -11.55 -12.60
C PHE A 213 -2.72 -11.33 -14.11
N TYR A 214 -1.97 -10.30 -14.52
CA TYR A 214 -1.64 -10.05 -15.92
C TYR A 214 -0.20 -10.46 -16.19
N GLY A 215 0.02 -11.24 -17.25
CA GLY A 215 1.34 -11.59 -17.70
C GLY A 215 1.81 -10.79 -18.91
N TYR A 216 3.11 -10.47 -18.97
CA TYR A 216 3.82 -10.06 -20.18
C TYR A 216 4.68 -11.25 -20.69
N GLY A 217 4.44 -11.71 -21.92
CA GLY A 217 5.21 -12.80 -22.57
C GLY A 217 4.42 -14.08 -22.85
N ASP A 218 5.08 -15.05 -23.51
CA ASP A 218 4.41 -16.21 -24.15
C ASP A 218 3.95 -17.33 -23.19
N ALA A 219 4.21 -17.22 -21.89
CA ALA A 219 3.57 -18.06 -20.87
C ALA A 219 3.74 -17.43 -19.48
N ILE A 220 2.62 -17.14 -18.80
CA ILE A 220 2.61 -16.88 -17.36
C ILE A 220 1.61 -17.81 -16.69
N GLU A 221 2.14 -18.68 -15.84
CA GLU A 221 1.38 -19.47 -14.85
C GLU A 221 1.01 -18.56 -13.67
N GLY A 222 -0.07 -17.80 -13.81
CA GLY A 222 -0.72 -17.13 -12.67
C GLY A 222 -1.46 -18.17 -11.84
N SER A 223 -0.75 -18.89 -10.97
CA SER A 223 -1.35 -19.89 -10.09
C SER A 223 -1.69 -19.27 -8.71
N ILE A 224 -2.94 -19.41 -8.26
CA ILE A 224 -3.27 -19.32 -6.84
C ILE A 224 -2.94 -20.70 -6.26
N ALA A 225 -1.66 -20.93 -5.96
CA ALA A 225 -1.20 -22.16 -5.33
C ALA A 225 -0.96 -21.89 -3.84
N GLN A 226 -1.62 -22.66 -2.97
CA GLN A 226 -1.32 -22.67 -1.54
C GLN A 226 -0.46 -23.90 -1.23
N ASP A 227 0.67 -23.71 -0.55
CA ASP A 227 1.44 -24.82 0.01
C ASP A 227 0.69 -25.34 1.25
N GLY A 228 0.04 -26.49 1.14
CA GLY A 228 -0.69 -27.13 2.24
C GLY A 228 -2.14 -27.47 1.93
N SER A 229 -2.63 -28.50 2.63
CA SER A 229 -3.89 -29.23 2.43
C SER A 229 -5.18 -28.45 2.77
N SER A 230 -5.32 -27.20 2.33
CA SER A 230 -6.54 -26.39 2.52
C SER A 230 -7.17 -25.99 1.19
N ASN A 231 -8.51 -25.96 1.18
CA ASN A 231 -9.29 -25.62 -0.01
C ASN A 231 -9.23 -24.12 -0.33
N ILE A 232 -9.13 -23.78 -1.62
CA ILE A 232 -9.43 -22.43 -2.09
C ILE A 232 -10.94 -22.21 -1.90
N THR A 233 -11.31 -21.42 -0.91
CA THR A 233 -12.72 -21.13 -0.58
C THR A 233 -13.13 -19.82 -1.25
N VAL A 234 -13.96 -19.90 -2.30
CA VAL A 234 -14.55 -18.72 -2.96
C VAL A 234 -15.97 -18.54 -2.43
N THR A 235 -16.16 -17.57 -1.53
CA THR A 235 -17.49 -17.20 -1.03
C THR A 235 -18.06 -16.08 -1.90
N ALA A 236 -18.83 -16.42 -2.93
CA ALA A 236 -19.57 -15.46 -3.75
C ALA A 236 -21.05 -15.41 -3.32
N LEU A 237 -21.65 -14.22 -3.28
CA LEU A 237 -23.09 -14.03 -3.05
C LEU A 237 -23.92 -14.22 -4.35
N GLY A 238 -23.33 -14.80 -5.40
CA GLY A 238 -23.92 -14.99 -6.74
C GLY A 238 -23.16 -16.05 -7.56
N ASP A 239 -23.35 -16.05 -8.88
CA ASP A 239 -22.76 -17.06 -9.77
C ASP A 239 -21.22 -17.00 -9.80
N PHE A 240 -20.59 -18.18 -9.87
CA PHE A 240 -19.16 -18.34 -10.05
C PHE A 240 -18.86 -18.71 -11.51
N GLU A 241 -18.27 -17.79 -12.27
CA GLU A 241 -17.96 -17.95 -13.69
C GLU A 241 -16.45 -18.07 -13.91
N ILE A 242 -15.99 -19.20 -14.47
CA ILE A 242 -14.60 -19.41 -14.92
C ILE A 242 -14.57 -19.36 -16.45
N ILE A 243 -13.91 -18.35 -17.02
CA ILE A 243 -13.70 -18.21 -18.47
C ILE A 243 -12.26 -18.57 -18.80
N THR A 244 -12.05 -19.65 -19.57
CA THR A 244 -10.73 -20.10 -20.02
C THR A 244 -10.72 -20.38 -21.52
N GLY A 245 -9.58 -20.15 -22.17
CA GLY A 245 -9.35 -20.50 -23.58
C GLY A 245 -8.98 -21.97 -23.81
N GLY A 246 -8.82 -22.76 -22.73
CA GLY A 246 -8.48 -24.19 -22.77
C GLY A 246 -9.37 -25.03 -21.84
N ASN A 247 -9.02 -26.29 -21.61
CA ASN A 247 -9.79 -27.18 -20.72
C ASN A 247 -9.64 -26.75 -19.25
N ILE A 248 -10.75 -26.71 -18.50
CA ILE A 248 -10.71 -26.66 -17.04
C ILE A 248 -10.46 -28.09 -16.55
N ASN A 249 -9.28 -28.37 -16.02
CA ASN A 249 -8.98 -29.66 -15.40
C ASN A 249 -9.54 -29.70 -13.96
N LEU A 250 -10.83 -29.98 -13.85
CA LEU A 250 -11.51 -30.22 -12.58
C LEU A 250 -11.26 -31.65 -12.13
N ASN A 251 -10.00 -32.08 -11.95
CA ASN A 251 -9.61 -33.46 -11.59
C ASN A 251 -10.67 -34.47 -12.04
N SER A 252 -10.82 -34.59 -13.36
CA SER A 252 -11.95 -35.23 -14.03
C SER A 252 -12.37 -36.49 -13.29
N TYR A 253 -13.47 -36.44 -12.54
CA TYR A 253 -14.34 -37.58 -12.42
C TYR A 253 -15.21 -37.53 -13.69
N PRO A 254 -14.87 -38.28 -14.75
CA PRO A 254 -15.95 -38.77 -15.60
C PRO A 254 -17.02 -39.41 -14.71
N ILE A 255 -18.26 -39.53 -15.17
CA ILE A 255 -19.24 -40.40 -14.49
C ILE A 255 -18.79 -41.86 -14.68
N LEU A 256 -17.64 -42.23 -14.12
CA LEU A 256 -17.07 -43.57 -14.11
C LEU A 256 -17.57 -44.37 -12.90
N ASP A 257 -18.22 -43.72 -11.93
CA ASP A 257 -18.77 -44.35 -10.72
C ASP A 257 -20.20 -43.87 -10.42
N PHE A 258 -21.13 -43.91 -11.38
CA PHE A 258 -22.54 -43.87 -10.99
C PHE A 258 -22.98 -45.27 -10.58
N THR A 259 -23.31 -45.45 -9.31
CA THR A 259 -23.91 -46.68 -8.80
C THR A 259 -25.41 -46.48 -8.65
N ILE A 260 -26.21 -47.28 -9.35
CA ILE A 260 -27.64 -47.37 -9.09
C ILE A 260 -27.82 -48.16 -7.79
N LYS A 261 -28.47 -47.58 -6.78
CA LYS A 261 -28.77 -48.29 -5.54
C LYS A 261 -29.83 -49.36 -5.78
N GLN A 262 -29.59 -50.56 -5.27
CA GLN A 262 -30.57 -51.64 -5.26
C GLN A 262 -31.38 -51.61 -3.96
N GLN A 263 -32.70 -51.79 -4.05
CA GLN A 263 -33.58 -52.04 -2.92
C GLN A 263 -34.16 -53.46 -3.01
N THR A 264 -34.22 -54.18 -1.88
CA THR A 264 -34.90 -55.48 -1.82
C THR A 264 -36.30 -55.30 -1.28
N VAL A 265 -37.28 -55.81 -2.02
CA VAL A 265 -38.70 -55.80 -1.64
C VAL A 265 -39.17 -57.25 -1.59
N ILE A 266 -39.71 -57.67 -0.44
CA ILE A 266 -40.16 -59.06 -0.25
C ILE A 266 -41.68 -59.06 -0.06
N ALA A 267 -42.39 -59.73 -0.96
CA ALA A 267 -43.82 -59.93 -0.85
C ALA A 267 -44.12 -61.23 -0.09
N ASN A 268 -44.53 -61.08 1.17
CA ASN A 268 -44.96 -62.17 2.05
C ASN A 268 -46.49 -62.22 2.26
N GLY A 269 -47.24 -61.65 1.31
CA GLY A 269 -48.70 -61.50 1.35
C GLY A 269 -49.12 -60.06 1.65
N GLY A 270 -50.24 -59.62 1.08
CA GLY A 270 -50.70 -58.22 1.18
C GLY A 270 -49.97 -57.26 0.24
N GLY A 271 -50.35 -55.98 0.27
CA GLY A 271 -49.77 -54.96 -0.61
C GLY A 271 -48.31 -54.62 -0.28
N ILE A 272 -47.54 -54.23 -1.29
CA ILE A 272 -46.13 -53.83 -1.15
C ILE A 272 -45.94 -52.35 -1.51
N THR A 273 -44.89 -51.74 -0.96
CA THR A 273 -44.48 -50.37 -1.29
C THR A 273 -43.04 -50.35 -1.79
N ILE A 274 -42.84 -49.75 -2.96
CA ILE A 274 -41.53 -49.50 -3.56
C ILE A 274 -41.20 -48.02 -3.32
N ASN A 275 -40.05 -47.74 -2.70
CA ASN A 275 -39.66 -46.39 -2.32
C ASN A 275 -38.52 -45.91 -3.22
N TYR A 276 -38.78 -44.89 -4.04
CA TYR A 276 -37.81 -44.41 -5.03
C TYR A 276 -36.54 -43.84 -4.40
N ALA A 277 -36.61 -43.32 -3.16
CA ALA A 277 -35.46 -42.80 -2.44
C ALA A 277 -34.50 -43.89 -1.93
N LEU A 278 -34.94 -45.16 -1.86
CA LEU A 278 -34.12 -46.28 -1.39
C LEU A 278 -33.27 -46.91 -2.51
N GLY A 279 -33.68 -46.77 -3.75
CA GLY A 279 -32.91 -47.24 -4.91
C GLY A 279 -33.76 -47.41 -6.15
N GLN A 280 -33.14 -47.26 -7.33
CA GLN A 280 -33.82 -47.34 -8.61
C GLN A 280 -33.70 -48.72 -9.26
N SER A 281 -32.82 -49.59 -8.74
CA SER A 281 -32.84 -51.03 -9.01
C SER A 281 -33.63 -51.73 -7.91
N VAL A 282 -34.61 -52.57 -8.24
CA VAL A 282 -35.49 -53.24 -7.29
C VAL A 282 -35.34 -54.75 -7.46
N TRP A 283 -34.96 -55.44 -6.38
CA TRP A 283 -35.03 -56.89 -6.28
C TRP A 283 -36.33 -57.28 -5.59
N LEU A 284 -37.35 -57.64 -6.37
CA LEU A 284 -38.68 -58.04 -5.89
C LEU A 284 -38.76 -59.56 -5.74
N ILE A 285 -38.82 -60.05 -4.51
CA ILE A 285 -39.00 -61.47 -4.19
C ILE A 285 -40.46 -61.76 -3.89
N VAL A 286 -41.07 -62.63 -4.70
CA VAL A 286 -42.49 -62.99 -4.60
C VAL A 286 -42.65 -64.33 -3.88
N ASN A 287 -42.94 -64.32 -2.57
CA ASN A 287 -43.19 -65.54 -1.79
C ASN A 287 -44.70 -65.89 -1.71
N GLN A 288 -45.57 -64.90 -1.88
CA GLN A 288 -47.04 -65.01 -1.91
C GLN A 288 -47.64 -63.99 -2.90
N ASP A 289 -48.94 -64.12 -3.18
CA ASP A 289 -49.65 -63.23 -4.12
C ASP A 289 -49.56 -61.75 -3.69
N ILE A 290 -49.36 -60.87 -4.68
CA ILE A 290 -49.26 -59.42 -4.50
C ILE A 290 -50.57 -58.78 -5.00
N PRO A 291 -51.50 -58.39 -4.11
CA PRO A 291 -52.76 -57.76 -4.49
C PRO A 291 -52.62 -56.29 -4.88
N SER A 292 -51.52 -55.61 -4.52
CA SER A 292 -51.29 -54.20 -4.88
C SER A 292 -49.82 -53.78 -4.72
N ILE A 293 -49.38 -52.85 -5.55
CA ILE A 293 -48.05 -52.21 -5.50
C ILE A 293 -48.26 -50.70 -5.41
N THR A 294 -47.64 -50.04 -4.43
CA THR A 294 -47.62 -48.59 -4.30
C THR A 294 -46.21 -48.04 -4.44
N PHE A 295 -46.08 -46.86 -5.04
CA PHE A 295 -44.79 -46.17 -5.17
C PHE A 295 -44.78 -44.94 -4.27
N SER A 296 -43.66 -44.68 -3.61
CA SER A 296 -43.49 -43.56 -2.68
C SER A 296 -42.19 -42.81 -2.93
N ASN A 297 -42.15 -41.54 -2.48
CA ASN A 297 -41.02 -40.61 -2.63
C ASN A 297 -40.53 -40.46 -4.08
N LEU A 298 -41.47 -40.48 -5.01
CA LEU A 298 -41.18 -40.27 -6.43
C LEU A 298 -40.72 -38.83 -6.69
N PRO A 299 -39.90 -38.62 -7.73
CA PRO A 299 -39.69 -37.30 -8.31
C PRO A 299 -41.01 -36.59 -8.56
N ILE A 300 -41.04 -35.28 -8.36
CA ILE A 300 -42.25 -34.48 -8.55
C ILE A 300 -42.66 -34.48 -10.04
N SER A 301 -43.93 -34.15 -10.31
CA SER A 301 -44.41 -34.03 -11.70
C SER A 301 -43.52 -33.07 -12.50
N GLY A 302 -43.10 -33.49 -13.70
CA GLY A 302 -42.13 -32.80 -14.55
C GLY A 302 -40.72 -33.40 -14.49
N GLU A 303 -40.39 -34.17 -13.45
CA GLU A 303 -39.12 -34.88 -13.32
C GLU A 303 -39.26 -36.36 -13.74
N LEU A 304 -38.18 -36.95 -14.24
CA LEU A 304 -38.16 -38.35 -14.67
C LEU A 304 -37.92 -39.28 -13.48
N ALA A 305 -38.91 -40.11 -13.17
CA ALA A 305 -38.72 -41.32 -12.38
C ALA A 305 -38.39 -42.47 -13.34
N GLN A 306 -37.25 -43.14 -13.15
CA GLN A 306 -36.89 -44.35 -13.90
C GLN A 306 -36.41 -45.43 -12.92
N MET A 307 -36.95 -46.64 -13.06
CA MET A 307 -36.59 -47.80 -12.23
C MET A 307 -36.51 -49.08 -13.05
N GLU A 308 -35.68 -50.00 -12.58
CA GLU A 308 -35.59 -51.37 -13.04
C GLU A 308 -36.05 -52.29 -11.91
N ILE A 309 -36.94 -53.24 -12.22
CA ILE A 309 -37.49 -54.20 -11.27
C ILE A 309 -37.18 -55.59 -11.77
N GLU A 310 -36.33 -56.29 -11.03
CA GLU A 310 -36.07 -57.72 -11.17
C GLU A 310 -37.04 -58.48 -10.27
N VAL A 311 -37.90 -59.29 -10.87
CA VAL A 311 -38.96 -60.02 -10.19
C VAL A 311 -38.60 -61.49 -10.12
N LEU A 312 -38.32 -62.00 -8.93
CA LEU A 312 -38.11 -63.42 -8.67
C LEU A 312 -39.41 -64.06 -8.17
N MET A 313 -39.95 -65.01 -8.94
CA MET A 313 -41.06 -65.86 -8.50
C MET A 313 -40.53 -66.99 -7.61
N ASN A 314 -40.53 -66.79 -6.29
CA ASN A 314 -39.92 -67.74 -5.36
C ASN A 314 -40.92 -68.82 -4.92
N GLY A 315 -40.88 -69.97 -5.59
CA GLY A 315 -41.73 -71.13 -5.30
C GLY A 315 -42.85 -71.32 -6.34
N PRO A 316 -44.07 -71.74 -5.91
CA PRO A 316 -45.16 -72.04 -6.86
C PRO A 316 -45.65 -70.79 -7.57
N GLN A 317 -46.43 -70.97 -8.64
CA GLN A 317 -47.04 -69.86 -9.37
C GLN A 317 -47.80 -68.92 -8.43
N ARG A 318 -47.49 -67.62 -8.50
CA ARG A 318 -48.21 -66.54 -7.79
C ARG A 318 -48.77 -65.54 -8.79
N THR A 319 -49.69 -64.72 -8.29
CA THR A 319 -50.28 -63.62 -9.05
C THR A 319 -49.69 -62.28 -8.62
N ILE A 320 -49.30 -61.44 -9.58
CA ILE A 320 -48.90 -60.05 -9.34
C ILE A 320 -49.96 -59.13 -9.94
N THR A 321 -50.64 -58.37 -9.08
CA THR A 321 -51.59 -57.34 -9.52
C THR A 321 -50.85 -56.04 -9.79
N TRP A 322 -50.51 -55.79 -11.05
CA TRP A 322 -49.87 -54.56 -11.48
C TRP A 322 -50.82 -53.35 -11.35
N PRO A 323 -50.32 -52.15 -10.97
CA PRO A 323 -51.15 -50.96 -10.89
C PRO A 323 -51.78 -50.61 -12.23
N VAL A 324 -53.04 -50.15 -12.21
CA VAL A 324 -53.76 -49.69 -13.42
C VAL A 324 -53.11 -48.46 -14.09
N SER A 325 -52.22 -47.76 -13.36
CA SER A 325 -51.41 -46.67 -13.89
C SER A 325 -50.30 -47.14 -14.83
N PHE A 326 -50.07 -48.45 -14.98
CA PHE A 326 -49.09 -49.00 -15.89
C PHE A 326 -49.67 -49.10 -17.30
N GLU A 327 -49.02 -48.44 -18.24
CA GLU A 327 -49.27 -48.53 -19.65
C GLU A 327 -48.32 -49.56 -20.26
N TRP A 328 -48.90 -50.67 -20.70
CA TRP A 328 -48.17 -51.80 -21.27
C TRP A 328 -48.14 -51.74 -22.80
N PRO A 329 -47.05 -52.19 -23.45
CA PRO A 329 -47.02 -52.35 -24.89
C PRO A 329 -48.13 -53.31 -25.34
N GLY A 330 -49.02 -52.86 -26.22
CA GLY A 330 -50.14 -53.68 -26.70
C GLY A 330 -51.32 -53.82 -25.71
N GLY A 331 -51.31 -53.11 -24.58
CA GLY A 331 -52.46 -52.98 -23.67
C GLY A 331 -52.73 -54.16 -22.73
N ASN A 332 -51.94 -55.23 -22.81
CA ASN A 332 -52.03 -56.37 -21.90
C ASN A 332 -50.88 -56.32 -20.90
N ALA A 333 -51.18 -56.49 -19.61
CA ALA A 333 -50.15 -56.66 -18.59
C ALA A 333 -49.28 -57.88 -18.90
N LEU A 334 -48.03 -57.84 -18.46
CA LEU A 334 -47.10 -58.95 -18.65
C LEU A 334 -47.62 -60.21 -17.92
N PRO A 335 -47.40 -61.41 -18.50
CA PRO A 335 -47.54 -62.66 -17.76
C PRO A 335 -46.61 -62.67 -16.56
N ASP A 336 -47.09 -63.15 -15.42
CA ASP A 336 -46.26 -63.37 -14.24
C ASP A 336 -45.13 -64.37 -14.55
N PRO A 337 -43.92 -64.20 -13.98
CA PRO A 337 -42.82 -65.14 -14.19
C PRO A 337 -43.23 -66.57 -13.81
N ALA A 338 -42.65 -67.56 -14.48
CA ALA A 338 -42.88 -68.96 -14.18
C ALA A 338 -42.36 -69.32 -12.76
N PRO A 339 -42.81 -70.45 -12.17
CA PRO A 339 -42.33 -70.87 -10.85
C PRO A 339 -40.80 -71.00 -10.81
N ASN A 340 -40.15 -70.31 -9.87
CA ASN A 340 -38.69 -70.22 -9.71
C ASN A 340 -37.96 -69.51 -10.86
N ASP A 341 -38.66 -68.69 -11.64
CA ASP A 341 -38.10 -67.93 -12.75
C ASP A 341 -37.96 -66.42 -12.41
N THR A 342 -37.12 -65.71 -13.16
CA THR A 342 -36.87 -64.27 -12.99
C THR A 342 -37.22 -63.49 -14.25
N ALA A 343 -37.90 -62.37 -14.08
CA ALA A 343 -38.18 -61.41 -15.16
C ALA A 343 -37.65 -60.01 -14.82
N LEU A 344 -37.20 -59.28 -15.83
CA LEU A 344 -36.80 -57.88 -15.68
C LEU A 344 -37.81 -56.94 -16.33
N LEU A 345 -38.16 -55.90 -15.58
CA LEU A 345 -39.11 -54.86 -15.95
C LEU A 345 -38.46 -53.49 -15.83
N ALA A 346 -38.44 -52.73 -16.93
CA ALA A 346 -38.07 -51.32 -16.89
C ALA A 346 -39.32 -50.45 -16.87
N ILE A 347 -39.40 -49.51 -15.93
CA ILE A 347 -40.52 -48.57 -15.81
C ILE A 347 -40.05 -47.13 -15.73
N ARG A 348 -40.89 -46.23 -16.23
CA ARG A 348 -40.66 -44.79 -16.12
C ARG A 348 -41.95 -43.99 -15.97
N SER A 349 -41.88 -42.89 -15.24
CA SER A 349 -42.95 -41.92 -15.07
C SER A 349 -42.40 -40.50 -15.16
N ARG A 350 -43.21 -39.53 -15.61
CA ARG A 350 -42.87 -38.10 -15.65
C ARG A 350 -43.87 -37.23 -14.87
N ASP A 351 -44.84 -37.84 -14.22
CA ASP A 351 -46.02 -37.19 -13.64
C ASP A 351 -46.27 -37.60 -12.18
N GLY A 352 -45.18 -37.83 -11.45
CA GLY A 352 -45.23 -38.22 -10.04
C GLY A 352 -45.85 -39.60 -9.81
N GLY A 353 -45.85 -40.47 -10.83
CA GLY A 353 -46.38 -41.83 -10.75
C GLY A 353 -47.87 -41.98 -11.10
N SER A 354 -48.48 -40.95 -11.68
CA SER A 354 -49.87 -41.01 -12.14
C SER A 354 -50.00 -41.92 -13.37
N THR A 355 -48.99 -41.93 -14.24
CA THR A 355 -48.84 -42.87 -15.36
C THR A 355 -47.43 -43.45 -15.38
N TRP A 356 -47.32 -44.73 -15.73
CA TRP A 356 -46.07 -45.47 -15.85
C TRP A 356 -45.97 -46.13 -17.20
N LEU A 357 -44.96 -45.76 -17.99
CA LEU A 357 -44.61 -46.51 -19.19
C LEU A 357 -43.77 -47.71 -18.75
N ALA A 358 -44.29 -48.90 -18.98
CA ALA A 358 -43.63 -50.16 -18.66
C ALA A 358 -43.09 -50.81 -19.95
N THR A 359 -41.88 -51.33 -19.93
CA THR A 359 -41.29 -52.06 -21.06
C THR A 359 -40.51 -53.29 -20.59
N PHE A 360 -40.55 -54.33 -21.41
CA PHE A 360 -39.89 -55.61 -21.16
C PHE A 360 -38.38 -55.56 -21.45
N ALA A 361 -37.61 -56.32 -20.67
CA ALA A 361 -36.25 -56.70 -20.99
C ALA A 361 -35.99 -58.17 -20.55
N GLU A 362 -36.57 -59.13 -21.26
CA GLU A 362 -36.25 -60.58 -21.22
C GLU A 362 -36.70 -61.37 -19.95
N ALA A 363 -37.18 -62.60 -20.18
CA ALA A 363 -37.38 -63.62 -19.15
C ALA A 363 -36.11 -64.48 -19.17
N PHE A 364 -35.35 -64.45 -18.08
CA PHE A 364 -34.04 -65.09 -18.03
C PHE A 364 -34.21 -66.47 -17.39
N ALA A 365 -34.19 -67.50 -18.24
CA ALA A 365 -34.35 -68.90 -17.85
C ALA A 365 -33.17 -69.46 -17.02
#